data_AF-A0A2R7YSK9-F1
#
_entry.id   AF-A0A2R7YSK9-F1
#
_cell.length_a   1.000
_cell.length_b   1.000
_cell.length_c   1.000
_cell.angle_alpha   90.00
_cell.angle_beta   90.00
_cell.angle_gamma   90.00
#
_symmetry.space_group_name_H-M   'P 1'
#
loop_
_entity.id
_entity.type
_entity.pdbx_description
1 polymer ?
#
loop_
_entity_poly.entity_id
_entity_poly.type
_entity_poly.pdbx_seq_one_letter_code
_entity_poly.pdbx_strand_id
1 'polypeptide(L)'
;MSTQTRLIDELDALHAHYAGAVTAAADAGDVNLALELAADYDRDAIMLMAEREGRHDLLAHFGLDSNGDRLVLQRDTPLRRLARSIARLRVA
;
A
#
# COMPACT_ATOMS: atom_id res chain seq x y z
N MET A 1 9.85 30.06 -2.91
CA MET A 1 8.57 29.58 -2.36
C MET A 1 8.58 28.08 -2.51
N SER A 2 8.71 27.32 -1.42
CA SER A 2 8.67 25.87 -1.50
C SER A 2 7.25 25.44 -1.85
N THR A 3 7.05 24.88 -3.03
CA THR A 3 5.77 24.27 -3.42
C THR A 3 5.62 23.05 -2.52
N GLN A 4 4.97 23.21 -1.37
CA GLN A 4 4.67 22.09 -0.49
C GLN A 4 3.60 21.26 -1.20
N THR A 5 4.01 20.15 -1.82
CA THR A 5 3.09 19.15 -2.37
C THR A 5 2.08 18.77 -1.29
N ARG A 6 0.79 18.69 -1.63
CA ARG A 6 -0.24 18.35 -0.63
C ARG A 6 -0.15 16.86 -0.34
N LEU A 7 -0.46 16.45 0.90
CA LEU A 7 -0.50 15.03 1.30
C LEU A 7 -1.35 14.18 0.33
N ILE A 8 -2.48 14.72 -0.13
CA ILE A 8 -3.32 14.02 -1.10
C ILE A 8 -2.61 13.77 -2.44
N ASP A 9 -1.81 14.72 -2.92
CA ASP A 9 -1.08 14.56 -4.18
C ASP A 9 0.05 13.52 -4.02
N GLU A 10 0.67 13.44 -2.84
CA GLU A 10 1.68 12.42 -2.52
C GLU A 10 1.06 11.03 -2.43
N LEU A 11 -0.14 10.91 -1.82
CA LEU A 11 -0.89 9.65 -1.76
C LEU A 11 -1.37 9.21 -3.13
N ASP A 12 -1.82 10.13 -3.99
CA ASP A 12 -2.23 9.82 -5.37
C ASP A 12 -1.05 9.31 -6.19
N ALA A 13 0.13 9.94 -6.05
CA ALA A 13 1.35 9.48 -6.71
C ALA A 13 1.79 8.09 -6.22
N LEU A 14 1.73 7.86 -4.90
CA LEU A 14 2.04 6.56 -4.29
C LEU A 14 1.07 5.48 -4.79
N HIS A 15 -0.23 5.79 -4.84
CA HIS A 15 -1.25 4.89 -5.35
C HIS A 15 -1.00 4.53 -6.82
N ALA A 16 -0.75 5.53 -7.67
CA ALA A 16 -0.48 5.28 -9.08
C ALA A 16 0.75 4.40 -9.31
N HIS A 17 1.82 4.62 -8.53
CA HIS A 17 3.02 3.81 -8.58
C HIS A 17 2.73 2.34 -8.25
N TYR A 18 2.11 2.08 -7.10
CA TYR A 18 1.80 0.72 -6.66
C TYR A 18 0.75 0.04 -7.54
N ALA A 19 -0.26 0.76 -8.02
CA ALA A 19 -1.24 0.22 -8.95
C ALA A 19 -0.55 -0.26 -10.25
N GLY A 20 0.35 0.55 -10.81
CA GLY A 20 1.15 0.16 -11.98
C GLY A 20 2.02 -1.08 -11.72
N ALA A 21 2.68 -1.14 -10.57
CA ALA A 21 3.52 -2.28 -10.19
C ALA A 21 2.70 -3.57 -9.97
N VAL A 22 1.55 -3.48 -9.29
CA VAL A 22 0.62 -4.59 -9.08
C VAL A 22 0.11 -5.11 -10.42
N THR A 23 -0.29 -4.22 -11.34
CA THR A 23 -0.71 -4.60 -12.70
C THR A 23 0.43 -5.28 -13.46
N ALA A 24 1.65 -4.75 -13.41
CA ALA A 24 2.78 -5.37 -14.10
C ALA A 24 3.11 -6.77 -13.56
N ALA A 25 3.12 -6.96 -12.24
CA ALA A 25 3.33 -8.26 -11.60
C ALA A 25 2.20 -9.25 -11.95
N ALA A 26 0.96 -8.78 -11.89
CA ALA A 26 -0.22 -9.52 -12.33
C ALA A 26 -0.09 -9.96 -13.78
N ASP A 27 0.26 -9.06 -14.70
CA ASP A 27 0.41 -9.33 -16.14
C ASP A 27 1.47 -10.38 -16.41
N ALA A 28 2.60 -10.31 -15.69
CA ALA A 28 3.67 -11.32 -15.72
C ALA A 28 3.27 -12.68 -15.10
N GLY A 29 2.11 -12.78 -14.46
CA GLY A 29 1.65 -13.99 -13.77
C GLY A 29 2.24 -14.20 -12.38
N ASP A 30 2.96 -13.21 -11.86
CA ASP A 30 3.46 -13.24 -10.50
C ASP A 30 2.42 -12.69 -9.53
N VAL A 31 1.46 -13.56 -9.20
CA VAL A 31 0.36 -13.22 -8.30
C VAL A 31 0.84 -12.99 -6.86
N ASN A 32 1.92 -13.65 -6.44
CA ASN A 32 2.47 -13.47 -5.09
C ASN A 32 3.10 -12.08 -4.98
N LEU A 33 3.90 -11.67 -5.96
CA LEU A 33 4.45 -10.33 -6.01
C LEU A 33 3.35 -9.26 -6.08
N ALA A 34 2.27 -9.49 -6.84
CA ALA A 34 1.15 -8.56 -6.87
C ALA A 34 0.46 -8.40 -5.49
N LEU A 35 0.39 -9.46 -4.69
CA LEU A 35 -0.14 -9.42 -3.32
C LEU A 35 0.82 -8.75 -2.34
N GLU A 36 2.13 -8.97 -2.48
CA GLU A 36 3.17 -8.30 -1.70
C GLU A 36 3.18 -6.80 -1.97
N LEU A 37 3.20 -6.38 -3.23
CA LEU A 37 3.12 -4.96 -3.63
C LEU A 37 1.85 -4.27 -3.10
N ALA A 38 0.70 -4.97 -3.13
CA ALA A 38 -0.52 -4.44 -2.54
C ALA A 38 -0.41 -4.28 -1.01
N ALA A 39 0.34 -5.15 -0.34
CA ALA A 39 0.59 -5.06 1.09
C ALA A 39 1.59 -3.93 1.43
N ASP A 40 2.57 -3.70 0.58
CA ASP A 40 3.57 -2.64 0.76
C ASP A 40 2.96 -1.26 0.54
N TYR A 41 2.07 -1.10 -0.44
CA TYR A 41 1.27 0.12 -0.60
C TYR A 41 0.56 0.54 0.69
N ASP A 42 -0.11 -0.42 1.35
CA ASP A 42 -0.85 -0.11 2.58
C ASP A 42 0.09 0.41 3.67
N ARG A 43 1.26 -0.23 3.83
CA ARG A 43 2.28 0.16 4.80
C ARG A 43 2.79 1.58 4.51
N ASP A 44 3.20 1.82 3.27
CA ASP A 44 3.83 3.07 2.87
C ASP A 44 2.83 4.24 2.93
N ALA A 45 1.57 4.01 2.57
CA ALA A 45 0.52 5.02 2.70
C ALA A 45 0.28 5.40 4.16
N ILE A 46 0.27 4.42 5.08
CA ILE A 46 0.10 4.67 6.52
C ILE A 46 1.31 5.42 7.09
N MET A 47 2.53 5.04 6.70
CA MET A 47 3.74 5.73 7.11
C MET A 47 3.77 7.18 6.62
N LEU A 48 3.45 7.40 5.34
CA LEU A 48 3.38 8.75 4.76
C LEU A 48 2.37 9.63 5.50
N MET A 49 1.17 9.12 5.80
CA MET A 49 0.16 9.86 6.58
C MET A 49 0.67 10.16 8.00
N ALA A 50 1.25 9.17 8.69
CA ALA A 50 1.77 9.36 10.04
C ALA A 50 2.90 10.40 10.10
N GLU A 51 3.81 10.39 9.13
CA GLU A 51 4.89 11.38 9.02
C GLU A 51 4.34 12.78 8.76
N ARG A 52 3.43 12.90 7.79
CA ARG A 52 2.92 14.20 7.35
C ARG A 52 1.97 14.85 8.35
N GLU A 53 1.23 14.05 9.10
CA GLU A 53 0.34 14.54 10.16
C GLU A 53 1.02 14.57 11.54
N GLY A 54 2.23 14.05 11.66
CA GLY A 54 2.94 13.93 12.95
C GLY A 54 2.27 12.93 13.92
N ARG A 55 1.57 11.92 13.39
CA ARG A 55 0.73 10.95 14.11
C ARG A 55 1.31 9.54 14.19
N HIS A 56 2.61 9.44 14.50
CA HIS A 56 3.27 8.13 14.69
C HIS A 56 2.67 7.31 15.84
N ASP A 57 1.98 7.96 16.79
CA ASP A 57 1.22 7.32 17.86
C ASP A 57 0.12 6.37 17.32
N LEU A 58 -0.37 6.63 16.11
CA LEU A 58 -1.42 5.83 15.49
C LEU A 58 -0.91 4.58 14.77
N LEU A 59 0.40 4.43 14.53
CA LEU A 59 0.95 3.29 13.78
C LEU A 59 0.55 1.94 14.39
N ALA A 60 0.55 1.83 15.71
CA ALA A 60 0.12 0.62 16.41
C ALA A 60 -1.37 0.29 16.17
N HIS A 61 -2.24 1.30 16.00
CA HIS A 61 -3.64 1.10 15.62
C HIS A 61 -3.79 0.56 14.19
N PHE A 62 -2.77 0.78 13.37
CA PHE A 62 -2.63 0.19 12.05
C PHE A 62 -1.88 -1.14 12.02
N GLY A 63 -1.46 -1.64 13.18
CA GLY A 63 -0.69 -2.88 13.28
C GLY A 63 0.73 -2.71 12.74
N LEU A 64 1.30 -1.51 12.81
CA LEU A 64 2.67 -1.19 12.46
C LEU A 64 3.45 -0.73 13.70
N ASP A 65 4.74 -1.03 13.75
CA ASP A 65 5.65 -0.47 14.76
C ASP A 65 6.18 0.91 14.30
N SER A 66 7.07 1.49 15.10
CA SER A 66 7.68 2.80 14.78
C SER A 66 8.56 2.80 13.53
N ASN A 67 9.01 1.64 13.05
CA ASN A 67 9.79 1.48 11.84
C ASN A 67 8.90 1.13 10.63
N GLY A 68 7.58 1.05 10.83
CA GLY A 68 6.62 0.61 9.84
C GLY A 68 6.56 -0.92 9.67
N ASP A 69 7.19 -1.71 10.53
CA ASP A 69 7.15 -3.17 10.45
C ASP A 69 5.81 -3.70 11.00
N ARG A 70 5.30 -4.78 10.39
CA ARG A 70 3.96 -5.31 10.73
C ARG A 70 3.96 -6.03 12.07
N LEU A 71 3.14 -5.57 13.01
CA LEU A 71 2.95 -6.07 14.38
C LEU A 71 1.92 -7.21 14.52
N VAL A 72 1.40 -7.78 13.43
CA VAL A 72 0.28 -8.76 13.36
C VAL A 72 -1.08 -8.10 13.08
N LEU A 73 -1.35 -7.82 11.80
CA LEU A 73 -2.68 -7.87 11.17
C LEU A 73 -2.56 -7.61 9.66
N GLN A 74 -3.10 -8.51 8.84
CA GLN A 74 -3.33 -8.23 7.43
C GLN A 74 -4.74 -7.63 7.26
N ARG A 75 -4.83 -6.31 7.06
CA ARG A 75 -6.10 -5.63 6.74
C ARG A 75 -6.56 -5.90 5.29
N ASP A 76 -7.87 -5.96 5.07
CA ASP A 76 -8.44 -6.08 3.72
C ASP A 76 -8.55 -4.70 3.09
N THR A 77 -7.70 -4.42 2.09
CA THR A 77 -7.55 -3.09 1.46
C THR A 77 -7.93 -3.13 -0.02
N PRO A 78 -8.22 -1.98 -0.67
CA PRO A 78 -8.60 -1.93 -2.08
C PRO A 78 -7.61 -2.65 -3.01
N LEU A 79 -6.30 -2.42 -2.88
CA LEU A 79 -5.30 -3.09 -3.71
C LEU A 79 -5.18 -4.58 -3.40
N ARG A 80 -5.32 -5.01 -2.13
CA ARG A 80 -5.39 -6.45 -1.81
C ARG A 80 -6.61 -7.12 -2.42
N ARG A 81 -7.76 -6.45 -2.43
CA ARG A 81 -8.97 -6.96 -3.10
C ARG A 81 -8.76 -7.06 -4.61
N LEU A 82 -8.11 -6.07 -5.22
CA LEU A 82 -7.73 -6.12 -6.63
C LEU A 82 -6.79 -7.30 -6.92
N ALA A 83 -5.67 -7.42 -6.20
CA ALA A 83 -4.70 -8.50 -6.36
C ALA A 83 -5.35 -9.88 -6.16
N ARG A 84 -6.21 -10.04 -5.15
CA ARG A 84 -6.98 -11.28 -4.92
C ARG A 84 -8.00 -11.56 -6.03
N SER A 85 -8.62 -10.52 -6.60
CA SER A 85 -9.53 -10.66 -7.73
C SER A 85 -8.79 -11.15 -8.97
N ILE A 86 -7.64 -10.54 -9.28
CA ILE A 86 -6.76 -10.96 -10.38
C ILE A 86 -6.29 -12.41 -10.18
N ALA A 87 -5.86 -12.76 -8.96
CA ALA A 87 -5.45 -14.12 -8.61
C ALA A 87 -6.54 -15.15 -8.93
N ARG A 88 -7.80 -14.85 -8.55
CA ARG A 88 -8.94 -15.74 -8.82
C ARG A 88 -9.24 -15.88 -10.30
N LEU A 89 -9.16 -14.79 -11.07
CA LEU A 89 -9.44 -14.80 -12.50
C LEU A 89 -8.42 -15.60 -13.31
N ARG A 90 -7.17 -15.75 -12.84
CA ARG A 90 -6.12 -16.53 -13.52
C ARG A 90 -6.12 -18.02 -13.20
N VAL A 91 -6.84 -18.46 -12.16
CA VAL A 91 -6.92 -19.87 -11.75
C VAL A 91 -8.16 -20.57 -12.35
N ALA A 92 -9.12 -19.81 -12.87
CA ALA A 92 -10.32 -20.30 -13.57
C ALA A 92 -10.07 -20.51 -15.07
#